data_AF-A0A958UVU5-F1
#
_entry.id   AF-A0A958UVU5-F1
#
_cell.length_a   1.000
_cell.length_b   1.000
_cell.length_c   1.000
_cell.angle_alpha   90.00
_cell.angle_beta   90.00
_cell.angle_gamma   90.00
#
_symmetry.space_group_name_H-M   'P 1'
#
loop_
_entity.id
_entity.type
_entity.pdbx_description
1 polymer ?
#
loop_
_entity_poly.entity_id
_entity_poly.type
_entity_poly.pdbx_seq_one_letter_code
_entity_poly.pdbx_strand_id
1 'polypeptide(L)'
;MLKAKTINIIFNSLIVVSILLCFLLKWSFWIPVSLAFIWLCITIIGSFNIQLNYHLDSLCRQPSISTNQVALTFDDGPHPDFTPKVLELLKK
;
A
#
# COMPACT_ATOMS: atom_id res chain seq x y z
N MET A 1 10.07 0.61 -5.92
CA MET A 1 8.61 0.86 -5.97
C MET A 1 8.33 2.32 -5.68
N LEU A 2 7.27 2.88 -6.28
CA LEU A 2 6.83 4.25 -6.00
C LEU A 2 6.29 4.31 -4.57
N LYS A 3 6.99 5.03 -3.70
CA LYS A 3 6.59 5.21 -2.30
C LYS A 3 5.51 6.29 -2.18
N ALA A 4 4.65 6.17 -1.18
CA ALA A 4 3.60 7.15 -0.88
C ALA A 4 4.17 8.58 -0.80
N LYS A 5 5.36 8.75 -0.19
CA LYS A 5 6.05 10.04 -0.13
C LYS A 5 6.35 10.62 -1.52
N THR A 6 6.89 9.81 -2.43
CA THR A 6 7.22 10.24 -3.80
C THR A 6 5.96 10.59 -4.59
N ILE A 7 4.93 9.74 -4.52
CA ILE A 7 3.63 9.99 -5.17
C ILE A 7 3.00 11.28 -4.65
N ASN A 8 2.96 11.49 -3.33
CA ASN A 8 2.39 12.69 -2.74
C ASN A 8 3.14 13.95 -3.17
N ILE A 9 4.49 13.92 -3.17
CA ILE A 9 5.29 15.08 -3.62
C ILE A 9 4.97 15.42 -5.07
N ILE A 10 4.95 14.43 -5.97
CA ILE A 10 4.69 14.65 -7.39
C ILE A 10 3.27 15.19 -7.61
N PHE A 11 2.24 14.51 -7.09
CA PHE A 11 0.86 14.91 -7.33
C PHE A 11 0.50 16.24 -6.66
N ASN A 12 0.96 16.50 -5.44
CA ASN A 12 0.72 17.80 -4.81
C ASN A 12 1.38 18.93 -5.61
N SER A 13 2.60 18.73 -6.09
CA SER A 13 3.28 19.73 -6.95
C SER A 13 2.51 19.97 -8.25
N LEU A 14 2.07 18.90 -8.93
CA LEU A 14 1.27 19.00 -10.16
C LEU A 14 -0.07 19.68 -9.93
N ILE A 15 -0.77 19.35 -8.85
CA ILE A 15 -2.05 19.95 -8.49
C ILE A 15 -1.87 21.46 -8.24
N VAL A 16 -0.87 21.86 -7.44
CA VAL A 16 -0.58 23.29 -7.18
C VAL A 16 -0.29 24.05 -8.48
N VAL A 17 0.58 23.50 -9.34
CA VAL A 17 0.88 24.11 -10.65
C VAL A 17 -0.38 24.20 -11.51
N SER A 18 -1.19 23.15 -11.58
CA SER A 18 -2.41 23.14 -12.39
C SER A 18 -3.46 24.15 -11.89
N ILE A 19 -3.55 24.36 -10.57
CA ILE A 19 -4.42 25.38 -9.96
C ILE A 19 -3.93 26.79 -10.35
N LEU A 20 -2.63 27.06 -10.25
CA LEU A 20 -2.05 28.33 -10.70
C LEU A 20 -2.35 28.60 -12.18
N LEU A 21 -2.23 27.60 -13.04
CA LEU A 21 -2.55 27.72 -14.47
C LEU A 21 -4.06 27.94 -14.70
N CYS A 22 -4.94 27.33 -13.90
CA CYS A 22 -6.38 27.62 -13.94
C CYS A 22 -6.67 29.09 -13.66
N PHE A 23 -6.00 29.71 -12.69
CA PHE A 23 -6.22 31.12 -12.35
C PHE A 23 -5.54 32.10 -13.32
N LEU A 24 -4.29 31.83 -13.71
CA LEU A 24 -3.49 32.75 -14.52
C LEU A 24 -3.84 32.67 -16.02
N LEU A 25 -4.13 31.48 -16.52
CA LEU A 25 -4.34 31.22 -17.95
C LEU A 25 -5.77 30.79 -18.27
N LYS A 26 -6.70 30.84 -17.29
CA LYS A 26 -8.08 30.37 -17.42
C LYS A 26 -8.18 28.94 -17.94
N TRP A 27 -7.22 28.10 -17.59
CA TRP A 27 -7.26 26.67 -17.91
C TRP A 27 -8.41 25.97 -17.20
N SER A 28 -8.80 24.82 -17.75
CA SER A 28 -9.94 24.04 -17.27
C SER A 28 -9.74 23.55 -15.83
N PHE A 29 -10.70 23.87 -14.96
CA PHE A 29 -10.77 23.38 -13.57
C PHE A 29 -10.82 21.85 -13.48
N TRP A 30 -11.21 21.15 -14.55
CA TRP A 30 -11.24 19.69 -14.57
C TRP A 30 -9.85 19.04 -14.52
N ILE A 31 -8.78 19.79 -14.84
CA ILE A 31 -7.40 19.28 -14.79
C ILE A 31 -6.97 18.95 -13.35
N PRO A 32 -6.98 19.88 -12.37
CA PRO A 32 -6.65 19.55 -10.98
C PRO A 32 -7.56 18.47 -10.38
N VAL A 33 -8.85 18.48 -10.73
CA VAL A 33 -9.81 17.45 -10.28
C VAL A 33 -9.41 16.05 -10.78
N SER A 34 -9.05 15.95 -12.06
CA SER A 34 -8.61 14.67 -12.65
C SER A 34 -7.30 14.19 -12.02
N LEU A 35 -6.35 15.09 -11.77
CA LEU A 35 -5.10 14.76 -11.08
C LEU A 35 -5.35 14.25 -9.65
N ALA A 36 -6.24 14.90 -8.90
CA ALA A 36 -6.62 14.47 -7.56
C ALA A 36 -7.31 13.10 -7.56
N PHE A 37 -8.16 12.84 -8.56
CA PHE A 37 -8.82 11.53 -8.71
C PHE A 37 -7.80 10.42 -9.01
N ILE A 38 -6.87 10.64 -9.93
CA ILE A 38 -5.81 9.66 -10.25
C ILE A 38 -4.94 9.39 -9.02
N TRP A 39 -4.52 10.46 -8.31
CA TRP A 39 -3.77 10.33 -7.06
C TRP A 39 -4.52 9.48 -6.02
N LEU A 40 -5.83 9.71 -5.88
CA LEU A 40 -6.68 8.95 -4.95
C LEU A 40 -6.73 7.47 -5.34
N CYS A 41 -6.95 7.15 -6.62
CA CYS A 41 -6.95 5.76 -7.10
C CYS A 41 -5.61 5.06 -6.81
N ILE A 42 -4.48 5.70 -7.11
CA ILE A 42 -3.15 5.15 -6.82
C ILE A 42 -2.98 4.92 -5.31
N THR A 43 -3.41 5.88 -4.49
CA THR A 43 -3.31 5.78 -3.03
C THR A 43 -4.17 4.66 -2.47
N ILE A 44 -5.39 4.47 -2.98
CA ILE A 44 -6.25 3.35 -2.60
C ILE A 44 -5.58 2.02 -2.95
N ILE A 45 -5.13 1.84 -4.20
CA ILE A 45 -4.48 0.60 -4.65
C ILE A 45 -3.23 0.31 -3.80
N GLY A 46 -2.39 1.32 -3.59
CA GLY A 46 -1.17 1.21 -2.78
C GLY A 46 -1.44 0.90 -1.30
N SER A 47 -2.52 1.44 -0.73
CA SER A 47 -2.85 1.25 0.69
C SER A 47 -3.50 -0.10 0.97
N PHE A 48 -4.30 -0.62 0.04
CA PHE A 48 -4.98 -1.91 0.21
C PHE A 48 -4.12 -3.12 -0.16
N ASN A 49 -2.99 -2.92 -0.83
CA ASN A 49 -2.07 -4.01 -1.18
C ASN A 49 -0.71 -3.83 -0.51
N ILE A 50 -0.55 -4.46 0.67
CA ILE A 50 0.69 -4.36 1.47
C ILE A 50 1.94 -4.83 0.72
N GLN A 51 1.79 -5.78 -0.22
CA GLN A 51 2.91 -6.30 -1.03
C GLN A 51 3.53 -5.25 -1.96
N LEU A 52 2.81 -4.14 -2.18
CA LEU A 52 3.31 -2.98 -2.92
C LEU A 52 4.26 -2.12 -2.10
N ASN A 53 4.56 -2.43 -0.84
CA ASN A 53 5.52 -1.68 -0.03
C ASN A 53 5.29 -0.15 -0.07
N TYR A 54 4.02 0.27 -0.21
CA TYR A 54 3.66 1.63 -0.62
C TYR A 54 3.96 2.64 0.48
N HIS A 55 3.55 2.31 1.72
CA HIS A 55 3.81 3.11 2.92
C HIS A 55 5.09 2.70 3.64
N LEU A 56 5.39 1.40 3.68
CA LEU A 56 6.54 0.81 4.38
C LEU A 56 7.09 -0.37 3.58
N ASP A 57 8.30 -0.83 3.89
CA ASP A 57 8.83 -2.08 3.32
C ASP A 57 8.28 -3.28 4.09
N SER A 58 7.57 -4.15 3.40
CA SER A 58 6.94 -5.36 3.93
C SER A 58 7.63 -6.62 3.40
N LEU A 59 7.66 -7.66 4.23
CA LEU A 59 8.19 -8.98 3.89
C LEU A 59 7.02 -9.94 3.70
N CYS A 60 6.34 -9.87 2.54
CA CYS A 60 5.20 -10.73 2.22
C CYS A 60 5.59 -12.03 1.49
N ARG A 61 6.83 -12.14 1.00
CA ARG A 61 7.40 -13.37 0.45
C ARG A 61 8.91 -13.37 0.59
N GLN A 62 9.52 -14.55 0.49
CA GLN A 62 10.98 -14.70 0.36
C GLN A 62 11.35 -15.03 -1.10
N PRO A 63 11.85 -14.08 -1.91
CA PRO A 63 12.15 -14.32 -3.32
C PRO A 63 13.30 -15.30 -3.57
N SER A 64 14.19 -15.50 -2.58
CA SER A 64 15.35 -16.40 -2.71
C SER A 64 15.00 -17.87 -2.52
N ILE A 65 13.81 -18.19 -2.03
CA ILE A 65 13.35 -19.56 -1.83
C ILE A 65 12.60 -20.00 -3.09
N SER A 66 13.19 -20.94 -3.83
CA SER A 66 12.61 -21.52 -5.04
C SER A 66 11.77 -22.77 -4.78
N THR A 67 11.81 -23.30 -3.56
CA THR A 67 11.00 -24.45 -3.14
C THR A 67 9.65 -23.98 -2.60
N ASN A 68 8.62 -24.81 -2.79
CA ASN A 68 7.29 -24.52 -2.23
C ASN A 68 7.35 -24.63 -0.70
N GLN A 69 7.39 -23.48 -0.04
CA GLN A 69 7.35 -23.34 1.41
C GLN A 69 6.19 -22.45 1.82
N VAL A 70 5.63 -22.73 3.00
CA VAL A 70 4.56 -21.92 3.61
C VAL A 70 5.05 -21.49 4.98
N ALA A 71 4.93 -20.19 5.27
CA ALA A 71 5.13 -19.66 6.62
C ALA A 71 3.78 -19.68 7.34
N LEU A 72 3.71 -20.36 8.49
CA LEU A 72 2.53 -20.33 9.36
C LEU A 72 2.68 -19.19 10.36
N THR A 73 1.67 -18.32 10.42
CA THR A 73 1.58 -17.23 11.41
C THR A 73 0.29 -17.39 12.20
N PHE A 74 0.32 -16.99 13.47
CA PHE A 74 -0.83 -16.99 14.36
C PHE A 74 -1.02 -15.57 14.85
N ASP A 75 -2.12 -14.97 14.43
CA ASP A 75 -2.55 -13.67 14.92
C ASP A 75 -3.36 -13.86 16.22
N ASP A 76 -3.61 -12.77 16.94
CA ASP A 76 -4.25 -12.74 18.25
C ASP A 76 -3.48 -13.46 19.39
N GLY A 77 -4.13 -13.53 20.56
CA GLY A 77 -3.60 -14.16 21.77
C GLY A 77 -4.02 -15.64 21.89
N PRO A 78 -3.40 -16.38 22.83
CA PRO A 78 -3.68 -17.80 23.02
C PRO A 78 -5.12 -18.05 23.46
N HIS A 79 -5.81 -18.94 22.77
CA HIS A 79 -7.10 -19.47 23.18
C HIS A 79 -6.89 -20.67 24.13
N PRO A 80 -7.53 -20.70 25.31
CA PRO A 80 -7.30 -21.73 26.32
C PRO A 80 -7.49 -23.16 25.79
N ASP A 81 -8.53 -23.39 24.99
CA ASP A 81 -8.87 -24.75 24.53
C ASP A 81 -8.24 -25.18 23.19
N PHE A 82 -7.80 -24.24 22.36
CA PHE A 82 -7.39 -24.51 20.97
C PHE A 82 -5.89 -24.30 20.74
N THR A 83 -5.28 -23.30 21.37
CA THR A 83 -3.83 -23.09 21.24
C THR A 83 -3.01 -24.31 21.69
N PRO A 84 -3.35 -25.03 22.78
CA PRO A 84 -2.62 -26.25 23.15
C PRO A 84 -2.66 -27.33 22.05
N LYS A 85 -3.80 -27.49 21.37
CA LYS A 85 -3.98 -28.48 20.30
C LYS A 85 -3.17 -28.15 19.05
N VAL A 86 -3.14 -26.88 18.66
CA VAL A 86 -2.31 -26.41 17.53
C VAL A 86 -0.82 -26.61 17.84
N LEU A 87 -0.38 -26.26 19.05
CA LEU A 87 1.01 -26.45 19.46
C LEU A 87 1.40 -27.93 19.56
N GLU A 88 0.49 -28.80 19.99
CA GLU A 88 0.71 -30.26 19.98
C GLU A 88 0.91 -30.77 18.55
N LEU A 89 0.11 -30.29 17.59
CA LEU A 89 0.25 -30.67 16.18
C LEU A 89 1.58 -30.20 15.58
N LEU A 90 2.00 -28.96 15.85
CA LEU A 90 3.24 -28.38 15.33
C LEU A 90 4.52 -29.04 15.89
N LYS A 91 4.43 -29.76 17.02
CA LYS A 91 5.55 -30.47 17.63
C LYS A 91 5.82 -31.85 17.02
N LYS A 92 4.89 -32.38 16.22
CA LYS A 92 5.03 -33.67 15.55
C LYS A 92 5.92 -33.54 14.32
#